data_AF-A0AAW9BC66-F1
#
_entry.id   AF-A0AAW9BC66-F1
#
_cell.length_a   1.000
_cell.length_b   1.000
_cell.length_c   1.000
_cell.angle_alpha   90.00
_cell.angle_beta   90.00
_cell.angle_gamma   90.00
#
_symmetry.space_group_name_H-M   'P 1'
#
loop_
_entity.id
_entity.type
_entity.pdbx_description
1 polymer ?
#
loop_
_entity_poly.entity_id
_entity_poly.type
_entity_poly.pdbx_seq_one_letter_code
_entity_poly.pdbx_strand_id
1 'polypeptide(L)'
;MKRTLLENLLTWKDKPTRKPLLIDGARQTGKTFLLQELLGSTFENVIRIDFLESPELMEAFSGSLNPNDIITNIELLTGEIFEPSTDLLILDEIGECPRAVTSLKYFAEKAPKAYVAASGSNIGLLTSFPVGKVEQHNLRPLTFREFLWASGERALQKAFDQKLNSPAAHTKLIELLTDYYFVGGMPEAVNSWFENSELSIIERIEAVSEVHRNLIEGYMRDFGKYSGKVDAQLIESVFRSIPAQLSSVFDDSVKRFKFKGVHER
;
A
#
# COMPACT_ATOMS: atom_id res chain seq x y z
N MET A 1 10.59 6.30 -6.25
CA MET A 1 10.53 5.61 -4.93
C MET A 1 11.09 4.19 -5.05
N LYS A 2 11.87 3.70 -4.08
CA LYS A 2 12.32 2.28 -4.00
C LYS A 2 11.60 1.54 -2.88
N ARG A 3 11.41 0.22 -3.05
CA ARG A 3 10.71 -0.64 -2.08
C ARG A 3 11.45 -1.94 -1.82
N THR A 4 11.66 -2.26 -0.55
CA THR A 4 12.23 -3.54 -0.08
C THR A 4 11.35 -4.71 -0.49
N LEU A 5 10.02 -4.53 -0.48
CA LEU A 5 9.07 -5.57 -0.87
C LEU A 5 9.25 -6.03 -2.33
N LEU A 6 9.84 -5.21 -3.20
CA LEU A 6 10.06 -5.56 -4.61
C LEU A 6 10.88 -6.86 -4.76
N GLU A 7 11.88 -7.09 -3.91
CA GLU A 7 12.70 -8.32 -3.96
C GLU A 7 11.86 -9.59 -3.78
N ASN A 8 10.85 -9.53 -2.89
CA ASN A 8 9.92 -10.64 -2.70
C ASN A 8 9.02 -10.83 -3.92
N LEU A 9 8.59 -9.74 -4.57
CA LEU A 9 7.73 -9.82 -5.77
C LEU A 9 8.51 -10.35 -6.99
N LEU A 10 9.80 -10.01 -7.11
CA LEU A 10 10.68 -10.61 -8.11
C LEU A 10 10.87 -12.11 -7.85
N THR A 11 11.09 -12.49 -6.59
CA THR A 11 11.15 -13.91 -6.21
C THR A 11 9.84 -14.64 -6.53
N TRP A 12 8.69 -14.00 -6.36
CA TRP A 12 7.40 -14.55 -6.80
C TRP A 12 7.33 -14.75 -8.32
N LYS A 13 7.81 -13.77 -9.09
CA LYS A 13 7.82 -13.81 -10.55
C LYS A 13 8.58 -15.03 -11.08
N ASP A 14 9.71 -15.36 -10.45
CA ASP A 14 10.60 -16.45 -10.86
C ASP A 14 10.08 -17.85 -10.49
N LYS A 15 8.96 -17.96 -9.75
CA LYS A 15 8.37 -19.26 -9.43
C LYS A 15 7.77 -19.91 -10.68
N PRO A 16 7.97 -21.23 -10.90
CA PRO A 16 7.41 -21.96 -12.05
C PRO A 16 5.88 -22.11 -11.97
N THR A 17 5.34 -22.10 -10.75
CA THR A 17 3.90 -22.06 -10.47
C THR A 17 3.64 -21.05 -9.38
N ARG A 18 2.66 -20.17 -9.58
CA ARG A 18 2.43 -19.04 -8.69
C ARG A 18 0.96 -18.88 -8.37
N LYS A 19 0.71 -18.45 -7.13
CA LYS A 19 -0.58 -17.92 -6.71
C LYS A 19 -0.63 -16.45 -7.13
N PRO A 20 -1.80 -15.88 -7.45
CA PRO A 20 -1.92 -14.44 -7.65
C PRO A 20 -1.36 -13.68 -6.45
N LEU A 21 -0.65 -12.58 -6.73
CA LEU A 21 -0.22 -11.65 -5.69
C LEU A 21 -1.40 -10.84 -5.20
N LEU A 22 -1.41 -10.55 -3.90
CA LEU A 22 -2.37 -9.63 -3.32
C LEU A 22 -1.64 -8.68 -2.37
N ILE A 23 -1.60 -7.40 -2.74
CA ILE A 23 -0.97 -6.33 -1.96
C ILE A 23 -2.06 -5.58 -1.21
N ASP A 24 -2.10 -5.77 0.10
CA ASP A 24 -2.95 -5.00 1.01
C ASP A 24 -2.14 -3.90 1.70
N GLY A 25 -2.80 -2.85 2.15
CA GLY A 25 -2.14 -1.76 2.86
C GLY A 25 -3.01 -0.52 2.94
N ALA A 26 -2.62 0.40 3.82
CA ALA A 26 -3.32 1.68 3.95
C ALA A 26 -3.32 2.45 2.61
N ARG A 27 -4.30 3.35 2.42
CA ARG A 27 -4.31 4.27 1.26
C ARG A 27 -3.01 5.07 1.22
N GLN A 28 -2.60 5.49 0.02
CA GLN A 28 -1.38 6.28 -0.22
C GLN A 28 -0.04 5.62 0.17
N THR A 29 -0.02 4.32 0.51
CA THR A 29 1.23 3.59 0.75
C THR A 29 1.98 3.21 -0.54
N GLY A 30 1.54 3.63 -1.73
CA GLY A 30 2.25 3.39 -2.99
C GLY A 30 2.12 1.98 -3.57
N LYS A 31 0.98 1.32 -3.37
CA LYS A 31 0.68 -0.04 -3.89
C LYS A 31 0.69 -0.08 -5.42
N THR A 32 -0.05 0.82 -6.07
CA THR A 32 -0.11 0.95 -7.53
C THR A 32 1.28 1.18 -8.11
N PHE A 33 2.05 2.12 -7.55
CA PHE A 33 3.44 2.36 -7.98
C PHE A 33 4.33 1.12 -7.83
N LEU A 34 4.20 0.35 -6.75
CA LEU A 34 4.97 -0.89 -6.56
C LEU A 34 4.63 -1.93 -7.65
N LEU A 35 3.35 -2.10 -7.98
CA LEU A 35 2.92 -3.11 -8.95
C LEU A 35 3.18 -2.67 -10.40
N GLN A 36 2.85 -1.42 -10.74
CA GLN A 36 2.91 -0.91 -12.10
C GLN A 36 4.33 -0.46 -12.49
N GLU A 37 4.95 0.41 -11.70
CA GLU A 37 6.23 1.02 -12.07
C GLU A 37 7.42 0.12 -11.71
N LEU A 38 7.42 -0.45 -10.49
CA LEU A 38 8.56 -1.21 -10.01
C LEU A 38 8.55 -2.67 -10.48
N LEU A 39 7.44 -3.37 -10.26
CA LEU A 39 7.30 -4.76 -10.70
C LEU A 39 6.99 -4.84 -12.19
N GLY A 40 6.05 -4.02 -12.66
CA GLY A 40 5.56 -4.00 -14.05
C GLY A 40 6.65 -3.68 -15.07
N SER A 41 7.64 -2.84 -14.74
CA SER A 41 8.79 -2.57 -15.62
C SER A 41 9.68 -3.79 -15.92
N THR A 42 9.42 -4.93 -15.27
CA THR A 42 10.10 -6.18 -15.58
C THR A 42 9.34 -7.08 -16.56
N PHE A 43 8.09 -6.75 -16.90
CA PHE A 43 7.23 -7.51 -17.82
C PHE A 43 7.25 -6.92 -19.23
N GLU A 44 6.84 -7.71 -20.22
CA GLU A 44 6.76 -7.22 -21.62
C GLU A 44 5.60 -6.24 -21.78
N ASN A 45 4.47 -6.54 -21.14
CA ASN A 45 3.30 -5.68 -21.08
C ASN A 45 2.66 -5.69 -19.69
N VAL A 46 1.93 -4.63 -19.36
CA VAL A 46 1.16 -4.49 -18.12
C VAL A 46 -0.24 -4.00 -18.46
N ILE A 47 -1.24 -4.83 -18.18
CA ILE A 47 -2.65 -4.44 -18.28
C ILE A 47 -3.13 -4.13 -16.87
N ARG A 48 -3.47 -2.86 -16.61
CA ARG A 48 -4.02 -2.41 -15.32
C ARG A 48 -5.50 -2.13 -15.43
N ILE A 49 -6.29 -2.82 -14.63
CA ILE A 49 -7.71 -2.54 -14.40
C ILE A 49 -7.85 -1.93 -13.02
N ASP A 50 -8.28 -0.67 -12.97
CA ASP A 50 -8.63 0.01 -11.74
C ASP A 50 -10.16 0.05 -11.63
N PHE A 51 -10.73 -0.71 -10.68
CA PHE A 51 -12.18 -0.84 -10.57
C PHE A 51 -12.88 0.40 -10.04
N LEU A 52 -12.14 1.35 -9.46
CA LEU A 52 -12.68 2.62 -9.03
C LEU A 52 -12.70 3.62 -10.18
N GLU A 53 -11.65 3.62 -11.01
CA GLU A 53 -11.52 4.49 -12.19
C GLU A 53 -12.38 4.02 -13.37
N SER A 54 -12.46 2.70 -13.59
CA SER A 54 -13.20 2.07 -14.69
C SER A 54 -14.18 0.99 -14.18
N PRO A 55 -15.27 1.38 -13.49
CA PRO A 55 -16.25 0.45 -12.93
C PRO A 55 -16.87 -0.50 -13.96
N GLU A 56 -17.00 -0.08 -15.20
CA GLU A 56 -17.51 -0.89 -16.31
C GLU A 56 -16.69 -2.16 -16.57
N LEU A 57 -15.39 -2.14 -16.30
CA LEU A 57 -14.51 -3.30 -16.47
C LEU A 57 -14.79 -4.42 -15.45
N MET A 58 -15.60 -4.16 -14.42
CA MET A 58 -16.15 -5.21 -13.56
C MET A 58 -17.00 -6.22 -14.35
N GLU A 59 -17.54 -5.83 -15.52
CA GLU A 59 -18.31 -6.72 -16.40
C GLU A 59 -17.50 -7.94 -16.84
N ALA A 60 -16.17 -7.81 -16.98
CA ALA A 60 -15.27 -8.91 -17.32
C ALA A 60 -15.39 -10.12 -16.37
N PHE A 61 -15.76 -9.86 -15.11
CA PHE A 61 -15.87 -10.84 -14.04
C PHE A 61 -17.31 -11.27 -13.75
N SER A 62 -18.30 -10.70 -14.43
CA SER A 62 -19.74 -10.89 -14.19
C SER A 62 -20.29 -12.25 -14.66
N GLY A 63 -19.61 -12.92 -15.60
CA GLY A 63 -20.03 -14.19 -16.18
C GLY A 63 -19.37 -15.41 -15.52
N SER A 64 -18.56 -16.14 -16.29
CA SER A 64 -17.74 -17.24 -15.78
C SER A 64 -16.57 -16.69 -14.95
N LEU A 65 -16.18 -17.42 -13.89
CA LEU A 65 -14.96 -17.12 -13.12
C LEU A 65 -13.75 -17.94 -13.60
N ASN A 66 -13.86 -18.57 -14.77
CA ASN A 66 -12.73 -19.24 -15.40
C ASN A 66 -11.73 -18.18 -15.90
N PRO A 67 -10.41 -18.32 -15.60
CA PRO A 67 -9.39 -17.38 -16.06
C PRO A 67 -9.42 -17.09 -17.56
N ASN A 68 -9.65 -18.08 -18.41
CA ASN A 68 -9.65 -17.87 -19.86
C ASN A 68 -10.82 -16.97 -20.29
N ASP A 69 -12.01 -17.22 -19.75
CA ASP A 69 -13.19 -16.40 -20.07
C ASP A 69 -13.02 -14.97 -19.56
N ILE A 70 -12.44 -14.82 -18.35
CA ILE A 70 -12.12 -13.49 -17.78
C ILE A 70 -11.12 -12.76 -18.65
N ILE A 71 -10.02 -13.42 -19.04
CA ILE A 71 -8.98 -12.82 -19.90
C ILE A 71 -9.62 -12.38 -21.22
N THR A 72 -10.37 -13.25 -21.91
CA THR A 72 -11.04 -12.88 -23.16
C THR A 72 -11.98 -11.69 -22.99
N ASN A 73 -12.73 -11.61 -21.89
CA ASN A 73 -13.58 -10.44 -21.64
C ASN A 73 -12.75 -9.17 -21.40
N ILE A 74 -11.63 -9.26 -20.67
CA ILE A 74 -10.71 -8.13 -20.48
C ILE A 74 -10.19 -7.66 -21.83
N GLU A 75 -9.71 -8.57 -22.69
CA GLU A 75 -9.20 -8.25 -24.01
C GLU A 75 -10.26 -7.57 -24.89
N LEU A 76 -11.51 -8.05 -24.84
CA LEU A 76 -12.62 -7.46 -25.59
C LEU A 76 -13.01 -6.06 -25.10
N LEU A 77 -12.99 -5.83 -23.78
CA LEU A 77 -13.39 -4.57 -23.17
C LEU A 77 -12.29 -3.49 -23.26
N THR A 78 -11.03 -3.89 -23.18
CA THR A 78 -9.86 -2.98 -23.21
C THR A 78 -9.28 -2.82 -24.62
N GLY A 79 -9.46 -3.81 -25.50
CA GLY A 79 -8.77 -3.89 -26.78
C GLY A 79 -7.30 -4.33 -26.68
N GLU A 80 -6.83 -4.68 -25.48
CA GLU A 80 -5.44 -5.10 -25.24
C GLU A 80 -5.35 -6.62 -25.16
N ILE A 81 -4.41 -7.22 -25.88
CA ILE A 81 -4.15 -8.67 -25.83
C ILE A 81 -3.30 -8.97 -24.59
N PHE A 82 -3.65 -10.04 -23.88
CA PHE A 82 -2.92 -10.49 -22.69
C PHE A 82 -2.21 -11.82 -22.95
N GLU A 83 -0.88 -11.82 -22.97
CA GLU A 83 -0.08 -13.04 -23.03
C GLU A 83 0.26 -13.54 -21.60
N PRO A 84 -0.33 -14.65 -21.12
CA PRO A 84 -0.18 -15.08 -19.73
C PRO A 84 1.27 -15.39 -19.32
N SER A 85 2.14 -15.70 -20.28
CA SER A 85 3.53 -16.09 -20.01
C SER A 85 4.52 -14.92 -19.92
N THR A 86 4.14 -13.71 -20.34
CA THR A 86 5.03 -12.54 -20.42
C THR A 86 4.44 -11.27 -19.82
N ASP A 87 3.12 -11.20 -19.70
CA ASP A 87 2.39 -9.98 -19.36
C ASP A 87 1.89 -10.03 -17.92
N LEU A 88 1.80 -8.87 -17.29
CA LEU A 88 1.26 -8.71 -15.94
C LEU A 88 -0.15 -8.12 -15.98
N LEU A 89 -1.12 -8.84 -15.43
CA LEU A 89 -2.47 -8.33 -15.17
C LEU A 89 -2.53 -7.77 -13.75
N ILE A 90 -2.81 -6.47 -13.63
CA ILE A 90 -3.01 -5.77 -12.36
C ILE A 90 -4.51 -5.50 -12.15
N LEU A 91 -5.04 -6.00 -11.04
CA LEU A 91 -6.41 -5.76 -10.57
C LEU A 91 -6.35 -4.78 -9.39
N ASP A 92 -6.37 -3.49 -9.67
CA ASP A 92 -6.25 -2.43 -8.67
C ASP A 92 -7.61 -2.09 -8.04
N GLU A 93 -7.57 -1.64 -6.78
CA GLU A 93 -8.74 -1.45 -5.92
C GLU A 93 -9.73 -2.64 -5.98
N ILE A 94 -9.20 -3.87 -5.95
CA ILE A 94 -9.95 -5.12 -6.12
C ILE A 94 -11.11 -5.29 -5.12
N GLY A 95 -11.07 -4.56 -3.99
CA GLY A 95 -12.16 -4.54 -3.01
C GLY A 95 -13.48 -4.03 -3.58
N GLU A 96 -13.46 -3.22 -4.64
CA GLU A 96 -14.66 -2.73 -5.32
C GLU A 96 -15.29 -3.81 -6.23
N CYS A 97 -14.55 -4.87 -6.59
CA CYS A 97 -15.05 -6.00 -7.38
C CYS A 97 -14.94 -7.35 -6.63
N PRO A 98 -15.91 -7.71 -5.77
CA PRO A 98 -15.89 -8.98 -5.03
C PRO A 98 -15.77 -10.24 -5.91
N ARG A 99 -16.27 -10.17 -7.14
CA ARG A 99 -16.15 -11.26 -8.12
C ARG A 99 -14.73 -11.42 -8.63
N ALA A 100 -13.99 -10.33 -8.84
CA ALA A 100 -12.56 -10.38 -9.14
C ALA A 100 -11.77 -11.01 -7.99
N VAL A 101 -12.07 -10.65 -6.73
CA VAL A 101 -11.47 -11.28 -5.53
C VAL A 101 -11.71 -12.79 -5.52
N THR A 102 -12.94 -13.22 -5.81
CA THR A 102 -13.31 -14.64 -5.87
C THR A 102 -12.56 -15.36 -7.00
N SER A 103 -12.34 -14.68 -8.13
CA SER A 103 -11.68 -15.25 -9.30
C SER A 103 -10.22 -15.63 -9.05
N LEU A 104 -9.53 -14.98 -8.11
CA LEU A 104 -8.12 -15.25 -7.79
C LEU A 104 -7.88 -16.72 -7.45
N LYS A 105 -8.86 -17.39 -6.81
CA LYS A 105 -8.82 -18.84 -6.58
C LYS A 105 -8.65 -19.63 -7.87
N TYR A 106 -9.42 -19.30 -8.90
CA TYR A 106 -9.40 -20.02 -10.16
C TYR A 106 -8.17 -19.69 -10.99
N PHE A 107 -7.64 -18.47 -10.91
CA PHE A 107 -6.31 -18.16 -11.47
C PHE A 107 -5.24 -19.05 -10.85
N ALA A 108 -5.22 -19.18 -9.52
CA ALA A 108 -4.27 -20.06 -8.84
C ALA A 108 -4.40 -21.54 -9.22
N GLU A 109 -5.64 -22.02 -9.47
CA GLU A 109 -5.92 -23.44 -9.74
C GLU A 109 -5.77 -23.81 -11.23
N LYS A 110 -6.18 -22.93 -12.14
CA LYS A 110 -6.34 -23.22 -13.56
C LYS A 110 -5.35 -22.47 -14.45
N ALA A 111 -4.82 -21.35 -13.99
CA ALA A 111 -3.86 -20.53 -14.73
C ALA A 111 -2.63 -20.14 -13.87
N PRO A 112 -1.94 -21.10 -13.21
CA PRO A 112 -0.82 -20.79 -12.30
C PRO A 112 0.43 -20.24 -13.01
N LYS A 113 0.41 -20.19 -14.34
CA LYS A 113 1.44 -19.58 -15.19
C LYS A 113 1.16 -18.12 -15.54
N ALA A 114 -0.09 -17.64 -15.35
CA ALA A 114 -0.44 -16.25 -15.57
C ALA A 114 0.16 -15.37 -14.46
N TYR A 115 0.65 -14.19 -14.82
CA TYR A 115 1.05 -13.19 -13.82
C TYR A 115 -0.13 -12.30 -13.49
N VAL A 116 -0.74 -12.57 -12.34
CA VAL A 116 -1.87 -11.77 -11.82
C VAL A 116 -1.48 -11.19 -10.48
N ALA A 117 -1.58 -9.87 -10.36
CA ALA A 117 -1.40 -9.14 -9.13
C ALA A 117 -2.65 -8.31 -8.84
N ALA A 118 -3.04 -8.25 -7.58
CA ALA A 118 -4.16 -7.43 -7.13
C ALA A 118 -3.71 -6.50 -6.02
N SER A 119 -4.30 -5.32 -5.95
CA SER A 119 -4.11 -4.38 -4.84
C SER A 119 -5.45 -3.90 -4.30
N GLY A 120 -5.44 -3.56 -3.02
CA GLY A 120 -6.61 -2.97 -2.37
C GLY A 120 -6.24 -2.38 -1.03
N SER A 121 -7.18 -1.64 -0.47
CA SER A 121 -7.11 -1.17 0.90
C SER A 121 -8.18 -1.89 1.73
N ASN A 122 -7.86 -2.25 2.98
CA ASN A 122 -8.79 -2.90 3.90
C ASN A 122 -9.33 -4.25 3.39
N ILE A 123 -8.48 -5.03 2.72
CA ILE A 123 -8.89 -6.33 2.17
C ILE A 123 -9.39 -7.29 3.28
N GLY A 124 -8.90 -7.12 4.51
CA GLY A 124 -9.41 -7.85 5.68
C GLY A 124 -10.87 -7.60 6.05
N LEU A 125 -11.53 -6.58 5.49
CA LEU A 125 -12.96 -6.28 5.68
C LEU A 125 -13.86 -6.92 4.61
N LEU A 126 -13.28 -7.58 3.60
CA LEU A 126 -14.07 -8.22 2.56
C LEU A 126 -14.84 -9.43 3.11
N THR A 127 -16.07 -9.61 2.61
CA THR A 127 -16.97 -10.69 3.03
C THR A 127 -16.51 -12.07 2.58
N SER A 128 -15.71 -12.15 1.52
CA SER A 128 -15.14 -13.39 1.00
C SER A 128 -13.68 -13.19 0.64
N PHE A 129 -12.84 -14.15 1.04
CA PHE A 129 -11.40 -14.11 0.82
C PHE A 129 -10.89 -15.49 0.38
N PRO A 130 -10.08 -15.59 -0.69
CA PRO A 130 -9.60 -16.86 -1.23
C PRO A 130 -8.43 -17.42 -0.39
N VAL A 131 -8.75 -17.90 0.83
CA VAL A 131 -7.79 -18.41 1.80
C VAL A 131 -6.90 -19.50 1.18
N GLY A 132 -5.58 -19.30 1.29
CA GLY A 132 -4.59 -20.25 0.79
C GLY A 132 -4.39 -20.25 -0.73
N LYS A 133 -5.10 -19.40 -1.48
CA LYS A 133 -5.03 -19.33 -2.96
C LYS A 133 -4.38 -18.05 -3.49
N VAL A 134 -3.96 -17.16 -2.61
CA VAL A 134 -3.19 -15.96 -2.93
C VAL A 134 -1.86 -15.97 -2.18
N GLU A 135 -0.87 -15.27 -2.73
CA GLU A 135 0.33 -14.87 -2.01
C GLU A 135 0.15 -13.41 -1.56
N GLN A 136 -0.16 -13.23 -0.27
CA GLN A 136 -0.52 -11.94 0.28
C GLN A 136 0.70 -11.24 0.90
N HIS A 137 0.86 -9.95 0.59
CA HIS A 137 1.84 -9.08 1.22
C HIS A 137 1.14 -7.81 1.74
N ASN A 138 1.63 -7.27 2.85
CA ASN A 138 1.13 -6.00 3.40
C ASN A 138 2.15 -4.89 3.12
N LEU A 139 1.79 -3.91 2.31
CA LEU A 139 2.61 -2.74 2.05
C LEU A 139 2.33 -1.66 3.08
N ARG A 140 3.38 -1.35 3.85
CA ARG A 140 3.37 -0.29 4.87
C ARG A 140 3.98 1.00 4.30
N PRO A 141 3.83 2.13 5.01
CA PRO A 141 4.66 3.31 4.77
C PRO A 141 6.15 2.93 4.73
N LEU A 142 6.94 3.72 4.01
CA LEU A 142 8.38 3.53 3.84
C LEU A 142 9.05 3.29 5.20
N THR A 143 9.84 2.23 5.28
CA THR A 143 10.70 1.96 6.43
C THR A 143 11.83 2.97 6.49
N PHE A 144 12.51 3.08 7.64
CA PHE A 144 13.70 3.94 7.74
C PHE A 144 14.77 3.60 6.68
N ARG A 145 14.96 2.32 6.35
CA ARG A 145 15.88 1.91 5.27
C ARG A 145 15.46 2.49 3.92
N GLU A 146 14.17 2.48 3.61
CA GLU A 146 13.64 3.04 2.36
C GLU A 146 13.66 4.59 2.37
N PHE A 147 13.53 5.21 3.54
CA PHE A 147 13.74 6.65 3.74
C PHE A 147 15.19 7.05 3.46
N LEU A 148 16.18 6.26 3.93
CA LEU A 148 17.59 6.45 3.57
C LEU A 148 17.84 6.31 2.07
N TRP A 149 17.09 5.45 1.37
CA TRP A 149 17.17 5.39 -0.08
C TRP A 149 16.64 6.65 -0.75
N ALA A 150 15.55 7.22 -0.22
CA ALA A 150 14.96 8.46 -0.71
C ALA A 150 15.87 9.68 -0.50
N SER A 151 16.70 9.70 0.55
CA SER A 151 17.65 10.80 0.78
C SER A 151 18.77 10.91 -0.27
N GLY A 152 19.02 9.85 -1.06
CA GLY A 152 20.11 9.82 -2.03
C GLY A 152 21.52 9.68 -1.41
N GLU A 153 21.64 9.69 -0.07
CA GLU A 153 22.91 9.64 0.66
C GLU A 153 23.55 8.24 0.63
N ARG A 154 24.20 7.89 -0.49
CA ARG A 154 24.77 6.55 -0.74
C ARG A 154 25.73 6.07 0.35
N ALA A 155 26.51 6.98 0.95
CA ALA A 155 27.43 6.64 2.03
C ALA A 155 26.67 6.18 3.29
N LEU A 156 25.56 6.84 3.62
CA LEU A 156 24.73 6.48 4.77
C LEU A 156 23.93 5.20 4.52
N GLN A 157 23.43 5.00 3.29
CA GLN A 157 22.81 3.74 2.89
C GLN A 157 23.77 2.56 3.07
N LYS A 158 25.00 2.70 2.59
CA LYS A 158 26.06 1.69 2.77
C LYS A 158 26.38 1.47 4.25
N ALA A 159 26.50 2.54 5.03
CA ALA A 159 26.80 2.46 6.45
C ALA A 159 25.70 1.71 7.22
N PHE A 160 24.44 1.98 6.91
CA PHE A 160 23.28 1.30 7.49
C PHE A 160 23.25 -0.19 7.12
N ASP A 161 23.38 -0.51 5.83
CA ASP A 161 23.34 -1.89 5.34
C ASP A 161 24.48 -2.76 5.89
N GLN A 162 25.67 -2.18 6.04
CA GLN A 162 26.84 -2.85 6.62
C GLN A 162 26.86 -2.81 8.15
N LYS A 163 25.89 -2.16 8.80
CA LYS A 163 25.83 -1.98 10.25
C LYS A 163 27.11 -1.37 10.83
N LEU A 164 27.68 -0.37 10.14
CA LEU A 164 28.91 0.28 10.57
C LEU A 164 28.70 1.00 11.90
N ASN A 165 29.51 0.66 12.90
CA ASN A 165 29.46 1.23 14.24
C ASN A 165 30.57 2.27 14.47
N SER A 166 30.63 3.30 13.60
CA SER A 166 31.55 4.42 13.77
C SER A 166 30.82 5.65 14.31
N PRO A 167 31.50 6.56 15.04
CA PRO A 167 30.87 7.80 15.50
C PRO A 167 30.22 8.60 14.38
N ALA A 168 30.87 8.71 13.21
CA ALA A 168 30.33 9.42 12.06
C ALA A 168 29.04 8.76 11.52
N ALA A 169 29.01 7.44 11.41
CA ALA A 169 27.82 6.70 11.00
C ALA A 169 26.69 6.88 12.01
N HIS A 170 26.99 6.77 13.31
CA HIS A 170 26.00 6.94 14.37
C HIS A 170 25.37 8.34 14.33
N THR A 171 26.19 9.40 14.34
CA THR A 171 25.69 10.78 14.30
C THR A 171 24.82 11.04 13.07
N LYS A 172 25.28 10.65 11.87
CA LYS A 172 24.55 10.93 10.63
C LYS A 172 23.28 10.09 10.47
N LEU A 173 23.29 8.83 10.92
CA LEU A 173 22.08 8.00 10.89
C LEU A 173 21.07 8.46 11.93
N ILE A 174 21.50 8.97 13.09
CA ILE A 174 20.60 9.56 14.09
C ILE A 174 19.96 10.85 13.55
N GLU A 175 20.71 11.72 12.88
CA GLU A 175 20.15 12.92 12.22
C GLU A 175 19.00 12.55 11.27
N LEU A 176 19.22 11.60 10.35
CA LEU A 176 18.16 11.14 9.43
C LEU A 176 17.04 10.36 10.13
N LEU A 177 17.34 9.66 11.22
CA LEU A 177 16.31 8.98 12.00
C LEU A 177 15.39 9.99 12.70
N THR A 178 15.94 11.10 13.18
CA THR A 178 15.17 12.21 13.73
C THR A 178 14.24 12.80 12.67
N ASP A 179 14.74 13.03 11.46
CA ASP A 179 13.91 13.45 10.32
C ASP A 179 12.79 12.42 10.06
N TYR A 180 13.12 11.13 10.01
CA TYR A 180 12.15 10.06 9.77
C TYR A 180 11.07 9.97 10.85
N TYR A 181 11.38 10.22 12.12
CA TYR A 181 10.36 10.24 13.17
C TYR A 181 9.36 11.38 12.99
N PHE A 182 9.79 12.51 12.44
CA PHE A 182 8.89 13.61 12.12
C PHE A 182 8.10 13.34 10.83
N VAL A 183 8.80 13.01 9.75
CA VAL A 183 8.21 12.85 8.41
C VAL A 183 7.36 11.58 8.31
N GLY A 184 7.75 10.53 9.02
CA GLY A 184 7.23 9.19 8.89
C GLY A 184 7.62 8.53 7.56
N GLY A 185 6.82 7.56 7.14
CA GLY A 185 7.06 6.77 5.92
C GLY A 185 6.08 7.03 4.77
N MET A 186 5.12 7.95 4.90
CA MET A 186 4.14 8.15 3.84
C MET A 186 4.86 8.67 2.59
N PRO A 187 4.73 8.02 1.41
CA PRO A 187 5.50 8.37 0.22
C PRO A 187 5.47 9.85 -0.15
N GLU A 188 4.30 10.49 -0.11
CA GLU A 188 4.15 11.91 -0.41
C GLU A 188 4.89 12.80 0.60
N ALA A 189 4.81 12.49 1.89
CA ALA A 189 5.53 13.22 2.95
C ALA A 189 7.04 13.06 2.80
N VAL A 190 7.52 11.85 2.50
CA VAL A 190 8.94 11.58 2.25
C VAL A 190 9.43 12.33 1.00
N ASN A 191 8.63 12.35 -0.07
CA ASN A 191 8.96 13.08 -1.29
C ASN A 191 9.04 14.58 -1.01
N SER A 192 8.02 15.16 -0.37
CA SER A 192 7.98 16.57 0.02
C SER A 192 9.16 16.97 0.90
N TRP A 193 9.60 16.08 1.81
CA TRP A 193 10.78 16.34 2.63
C TRP A 193 12.04 16.51 1.78
N PHE A 194 12.31 15.59 0.86
CA PHE A 194 13.57 15.58 0.11
C PHE A 194 13.58 16.47 -1.14
N GLU A 195 12.43 16.71 -1.78
CA GLU A 195 12.35 17.62 -2.93
C GLU A 195 12.54 19.09 -2.53
N ASN A 196 12.15 19.46 -1.32
CA ASN A 196 12.24 20.82 -0.79
C ASN A 196 13.51 21.04 0.06
N SER A 197 14.61 20.36 -0.25
CA SER A 197 15.83 20.33 0.58
C SER A 197 16.52 21.70 0.74
N GLU A 198 16.26 22.61 -0.20
CA GLU A 198 16.74 23.98 -0.26
C GLU A 198 15.95 24.97 0.60
N LEU A 199 14.72 24.60 1.00
CA LEU A 199 13.91 25.42 1.89
C LEU A 199 14.44 25.38 3.32
N SER A 200 14.03 26.37 4.11
CA SER A 200 14.33 26.35 5.54
C SER A 200 13.67 25.14 6.22
N ILE A 201 14.23 24.73 7.36
CA ILE A 201 13.68 23.62 8.14
C ILE A 201 12.22 23.85 8.53
N ILE A 202 11.82 25.10 8.79
CA ILE A 202 10.46 25.47 9.18
C ILE A 202 9.51 25.24 7.99
N GLU A 203 9.86 25.71 6.80
CA GLU A 203 9.04 25.54 5.59
C GLU A 203 8.88 24.05 5.23
N ARG A 204 9.95 23.25 5.36
CA ARG A 204 9.88 21.80 5.12
C ARG A 204 8.96 21.09 6.11
N ILE A 205 9.01 21.49 7.38
CA ILE A 205 8.12 21.00 8.44
C ILE A 205 6.65 21.34 8.13
N GLU A 206 6.38 22.56 7.68
CA GLU A 206 5.04 23.00 7.30
C GLU A 206 4.49 22.22 6.11
N ALA A 207 5.29 22.04 5.06
CA ALA A 207 4.92 21.27 3.87
C ALA A 207 4.56 19.81 4.22
N VAL A 208 5.38 19.15 5.05
CA VAL A 208 5.09 17.78 5.49
C VAL A 208 3.85 17.72 6.39
N SER A 209 3.67 18.70 7.28
CA SER A 209 2.51 18.77 8.17
C SER A 209 1.21 18.96 7.40
N GLU A 210 1.24 19.69 6.28
CA GLU A 210 0.11 19.83 5.38
C GLU A 210 -0.27 18.50 4.72
N VAL A 211 0.71 17.74 4.22
CA VAL A 211 0.48 16.39 3.68
C VAL A 211 -0.18 15.49 4.73
N HIS A 212 0.35 15.47 5.97
CA HIS A 212 -0.22 14.66 7.05
C HIS A 212 -1.65 15.06 7.38
N ARG A 213 -1.93 16.38 7.47
CA ARG A 213 -3.27 16.91 7.75
C ARG A 213 -4.26 16.51 6.66
N ASN A 214 -3.89 16.69 5.39
CA ASN A 214 -4.73 16.33 4.25
C ASN A 214 -5.06 14.83 4.24
N LEU A 215 -4.08 13.98 4.55
CA LEU A 215 -4.27 12.54 4.64
C LEU A 215 -5.21 12.14 5.80
N ILE A 216 -5.00 12.73 6.98
CA ILE A 216 -5.88 12.50 8.14
C ILE A 216 -7.31 12.91 7.81
N GLU A 217 -7.52 14.11 7.25
CA GLU A 217 -8.84 14.56 6.83
C GLU A 217 -9.46 13.64 5.77
N GLY A 218 -8.67 13.16 4.81
CA GLY A 218 -9.10 12.21 3.80
C GLY A 218 -9.63 10.91 4.41
N TYR A 219 -8.89 10.30 5.34
CA TYR A 219 -9.36 9.09 6.05
C TYR A 219 -10.67 9.34 6.80
N MET A 220 -10.80 10.50 7.42
CA MET A 220 -11.99 10.85 8.18
C MET A 220 -13.23 11.02 7.29
N ARG A 221 -13.07 11.63 6.10
CA ARG A 221 -14.14 11.71 5.09
C ARG A 221 -14.56 10.33 4.61
N ASP A 222 -13.61 9.40 4.49
CA ASP A 222 -13.87 8.01 4.09
C ASP A 222 -14.64 7.19 5.13
N PHE A 223 -14.69 7.60 6.40
CA PHE A 223 -15.39 6.84 7.45
C PHE A 223 -16.87 6.59 7.12
N GLY A 224 -17.54 7.52 6.43
CA GLY A 224 -18.92 7.33 5.99
C GLY A 224 -19.09 6.16 5.01
N LYS A 225 -18.10 5.89 4.15
CA LYS A 225 -18.12 4.75 3.21
C LYS A 225 -18.02 3.41 3.94
N TYR A 226 -17.31 3.37 5.07
CA TYR A 226 -16.97 2.14 5.79
C TYR A 226 -17.74 1.94 7.10
N SER A 227 -18.57 2.89 7.52
CA SER A 227 -19.27 2.79 8.81
C SER A 227 -20.35 1.72 8.82
N GLY A 228 -20.87 1.33 7.65
CA GLY A 228 -21.91 0.31 7.52
C GLY A 228 -23.15 0.70 8.32
N LYS A 229 -23.45 -0.05 9.39
CA LYS A 229 -24.55 0.26 10.33
C LYS A 229 -24.12 1.10 11.54
N VAL A 230 -22.82 1.30 11.73
CA VAL A 230 -22.25 2.11 12.81
C VAL A 230 -22.31 3.58 12.39
N ASP A 231 -22.49 4.47 13.37
CA ASP A 231 -22.41 5.91 13.14
C ASP A 231 -20.97 6.32 12.80
N ALA A 232 -20.78 6.99 11.66
CA ALA A 232 -19.48 7.50 11.26
C ALA A 232 -18.90 8.49 12.29
N GLN A 233 -19.74 9.24 13.01
CA GLN A 233 -19.31 10.16 14.07
C GLN A 233 -18.68 9.42 15.25
N LEU A 234 -19.13 8.20 15.56
CA LEU A 234 -18.50 7.36 16.59
C LEU A 234 -17.11 6.93 16.16
N ILE A 235 -16.94 6.55 14.89
CA ILE A 235 -15.63 6.15 14.32
C ILE A 235 -14.67 7.34 14.36
N GLU A 236 -15.12 8.51 13.93
CA GLU A 236 -14.36 9.76 14.00
C GLU A 236 -13.96 10.10 15.44
N SER A 237 -14.90 10.02 16.39
CA SER A 237 -14.66 10.33 17.79
C SER A 237 -13.58 9.42 18.39
N VAL A 238 -13.66 8.11 18.12
CA VAL A 238 -12.64 7.14 18.52
C VAL A 238 -11.29 7.50 17.89
N PHE A 239 -11.26 7.71 16.57
CA PHE A 239 -10.03 8.01 15.84
C PHE A 239 -9.32 9.27 16.37
N ARG A 240 -10.05 10.37 16.56
CA ARG A 240 -9.51 11.62 17.13
C ARG A 240 -9.01 11.48 18.57
N SER A 241 -9.61 10.58 19.35
CA SER A 241 -9.22 10.38 20.74
C SER A 241 -7.93 9.57 20.89
N ILE A 242 -7.51 8.80 19.89
CA ILE A 242 -6.30 7.95 19.97
C ILE A 242 -5.04 8.78 20.27
N PRO A 243 -4.68 9.81 19.47
CA PRO A 243 -3.49 10.61 19.75
C PRO A 243 -3.54 11.32 21.12
N ALA A 244 -4.71 11.85 21.50
CA ALA A 244 -4.89 12.54 22.77
C ALA A 244 -4.73 11.60 23.99
N GLN A 245 -5.15 10.34 23.86
CA GLN A 245 -4.94 9.35 24.91
C GLN A 245 -3.50 8.87 24.96
N LEU A 246 -2.85 8.67 23.81
CA LEU A 246 -1.43 8.29 23.75
C LEU A 246 -0.53 9.37 24.33
N SER A 247 -0.82 10.66 24.06
CA SER A 247 -0.04 11.78 24.63
C SER A 247 -0.25 11.98 26.13
N SER A 248 -1.30 11.41 26.72
CA SER A 248 -1.56 11.49 28.16
C SER A 248 -0.70 10.52 29.01
N VAL A 249 0.09 9.67 28.33
CA VAL A 249 0.96 8.68 28.95
C VAL A 249 2.41 9.10 28.73
N PHE A 250 3.07 9.55 29.80
CA PHE A 250 4.47 9.99 29.79
C PHE A 250 5.43 8.96 30.44
N ASP A 251 4.90 7.82 30.89
CA ASP A 251 5.66 6.71 31.46
C ASP A 251 5.66 5.50 30.52
N ASP A 252 6.51 4.50 30.78
CA ASP A 252 6.56 3.26 29.99
C ASP A 252 5.32 2.35 30.18
N SER A 253 4.25 2.85 30.81
CA SER A 253 3.05 2.05 31.11
C SER A 253 2.07 2.09 29.94
N VAL A 254 1.79 0.93 29.33
CA VAL A 254 0.75 0.83 28.30
C VAL A 254 -0.63 0.83 28.99
N LYS A 255 -1.26 2.00 29.11
CA LYS A 255 -2.64 2.11 29.60
C LYS A 255 -3.62 1.65 28.52
N ARG A 256 -4.62 0.84 28.91
CA ARG A 256 -5.71 0.43 28.00
C ARG A 256 -6.46 1.65 27.50
N PHE A 257 -6.89 1.61 26.24
CA PHE A 257 -7.74 2.64 25.64
C PHE A 257 -9.02 2.83 26.46
N LYS A 258 -9.35 4.08 26.79
CA LYS A 258 -10.54 4.44 27.58
C LYS A 258 -11.62 4.96 26.65
N PHE A 259 -12.78 4.30 26.65
CA PHE A 259 -13.95 4.75 25.89
C PHE A 259 -14.75 5.87 26.59
N LYS A 260 -14.57 6.04 27.90
CA LYS A 260 -15.27 7.07 28.66
C LYS A 260 -14.86 8.47 28.16
N GLY A 261 -15.84 9.29 27.77
CA GLY A 261 -15.62 10.65 27.29
C GLY A 261 -15.14 10.77 25.84
N VAL A 262 -15.07 9.65 25.11
CA VAL A 262 -14.71 9.66 23.68
C VAL A 262 -15.87 10.16 22.82
N HIS A 263 -17.10 9.80 23.17
CA HIS A 263 -18.30 10.27 22.48
C HIS A 263 -19.41 10.49 23.51
N GLU A 264 -19.95 11.70 23.58
CA GLU A 264 -21.11 12.02 24.42
C GLU A 264 -22.38 11.65 23.64
N ARG A 265 -23.27 10.90 24.29
CA ARG A 265 -24.59 10.53 23.73
C ARG A 265 -25.65 11.55 24.14
#